data_AF-A0A7W4PC70-F1
#
_entry.id   AF-A0A7W4PC70-F1
#
_cell.length_a   1.000
_cell.length_b   1.000
_cell.length_c   1.000
_cell.angle_alpha   90.00
_cell.angle_beta   90.00
_cell.angle_gamma   90.00
#
_symmetry.space_group_name_H-M   'P 1'
#
loop_
_entity.id
_entity.type
_entity.pdbx_description
1 polymer ?
#
loop_
_entity_poly.entity_id
_entity_poly.type
_entity_poly.pdbx_seq_one_letter_code
_entity_poly.pdbx_strand_id
1 'polypeptide(L)'
;MALSDFLSLHPLTAYAAAIAGLLVLILALSAMTGTRRVGPARGRSMNLPFESGILPVGSAQLRLPIQYYLIAMFFVIFDVESVFLFSWAPVATEAGWRGYGAIVVFIFFLAAALAYLWRGGGLDWGPTPRVRPDRG
;
A
#
# COMPACT_ATOMS: atom_id res chain seq x y z
N MET A 1 34.23 -13.20 -11.67
CA MET A 1 33.18 -12.40 -11.02
C MET A 1 32.21 -11.81 -12.05
N ALA A 2 32.66 -11.06 -13.07
CA ALA A 2 31.73 -10.48 -14.06
C ALA A 2 30.93 -11.48 -14.94
N LEU A 3 31.50 -12.63 -15.32
CA LEU A 3 30.84 -13.60 -16.21
C LEU A 3 29.72 -14.41 -15.50
N SER A 4 29.92 -14.75 -14.23
CA SER A 4 28.90 -15.44 -13.40
C SER A 4 27.71 -14.53 -13.10
N ASP A 5 27.98 -13.25 -12.85
CA ASP A 5 26.95 -12.25 -12.56
C ASP A 5 26.09 -11.99 -13.81
N PHE A 6 26.73 -11.89 -14.98
CA PHE A 6 26.04 -11.78 -16.28
C PHE A 6 25.16 -13.01 -16.57
N LEU A 7 25.69 -14.23 -16.36
CA LEU A 7 24.93 -15.48 -16.51
C LEU A 7 23.76 -15.61 -15.50
N SER A 8 23.84 -14.96 -14.34
CA SER A 8 22.79 -14.95 -13.30
C SER A 8 21.75 -13.82 -13.45
N LEU A 9 22.06 -12.74 -14.16
CA LEU A 9 21.12 -11.65 -14.50
C LEU A 9 20.23 -12.02 -15.70
N HIS A 10 20.73 -12.84 -16.63
CA HIS A 10 19.93 -13.36 -17.74
C HIS A 10 18.64 -14.11 -17.34
N PRO A 11 18.63 -15.02 -16.37
CA PRO A 11 17.39 -15.68 -15.95
C PRO A 11 16.42 -14.70 -15.28
N LEU A 12 16.90 -13.72 -14.53
CA LEU A 12 16.05 -12.69 -13.91
C LEU A 12 15.40 -11.79 -14.95
N THR A 13 16.19 -11.31 -15.92
CA THR A 13 15.68 -10.47 -17.02
C THR A 13 14.74 -11.26 -17.94
N ALA A 14 15.05 -12.52 -18.23
CA ALA A 14 14.16 -13.40 -18.99
C ALA A 14 12.83 -13.65 -18.24
N TYR A 15 12.89 -13.88 -16.93
CA TYR A 15 11.70 -14.06 -16.10
C TYR A 15 10.84 -12.80 -16.03
N ALA A 16 11.45 -11.63 -15.81
CA ALA A 16 10.74 -10.34 -15.82
C ALA A 16 10.10 -10.06 -17.19
N ALA A 17 10.82 -10.34 -18.28
CA ALA A 17 10.29 -10.22 -19.64
C ALA A 17 9.13 -11.20 -19.90
N ALA A 18 9.21 -12.43 -19.39
CA ALA A 18 8.13 -13.40 -19.49
C ALA A 18 6.87 -12.93 -18.74
N ILE A 19 7.00 -12.36 -17.54
CA ILE A 19 5.88 -11.76 -16.79
C ILE A 19 5.28 -10.59 -17.57
N ALA A 20 6.11 -9.65 -18.02
CA ALA A 20 5.64 -8.49 -18.78
C ALA A 20 4.94 -8.92 -20.08
N GLY A 21 5.51 -9.89 -20.80
CA GLY A 21 4.91 -10.48 -21.99
C GLY A 21 3.58 -11.17 -21.70
N LEU A 22 3.48 -11.92 -20.61
CA LEU A 22 2.24 -12.56 -20.17
C LEU A 22 1.16 -11.51 -19.82
N LEU A 23 1.51 -10.44 -19.10
CA LEU A 23 0.58 -9.36 -18.77
C LEU A 23 0.07 -8.67 -20.05
N VAL A 24 0.97 -8.37 -20.99
CA VAL A 24 0.60 -7.80 -22.29
C VAL A 24 -0.30 -8.76 -23.07
N LEU A 25 0.02 -10.06 -23.09
CA LEU A 25 -0.78 -11.07 -23.76
C LEU A 25 -2.19 -11.17 -23.15
N ILE A 26 -2.31 -11.19 -21.83
CA ILE A 26 -3.61 -11.23 -21.13
C ILE A 26 -4.43 -9.98 -21.48
N LEU A 27 -3.81 -8.80 -21.43
CA LEU A 27 -4.47 -7.54 -21.80
C LEU A 27 -4.88 -7.52 -23.29
N ALA A 28 -4.04 -8.04 -24.18
CA ALA A 28 -4.33 -8.13 -25.61
C ALA A 28 -5.47 -9.11 -25.92
N LEU A 29 -5.44 -10.30 -25.32
CA LEU A 29 -6.50 -11.30 -25.44
C LEU A 29 -7.83 -10.77 -24.87
N SER A 30 -7.80 -10.10 -23.71
CA SER A 30 -8.96 -9.44 -23.12
C SER A 30 -9.50 -8.33 -24.03
N ALA A 31 -8.62 -7.55 -24.65
CA ALA A 31 -8.96 -6.50 -25.59
C ALA A 31 -9.58 -7.03 -26.90
N MET A 32 -9.16 -8.21 -27.37
CA MET A 32 -9.62 -8.84 -28.61
C MET A 32 -10.90 -9.67 -28.44
N THR A 33 -11.00 -10.43 -27.35
CA THR A 33 -12.17 -11.29 -27.06
C THR A 33 -13.27 -10.56 -26.29
N GLY A 34 -12.93 -9.48 -25.58
CA GLY A 34 -13.89 -8.64 -24.91
C GLY A 34 -14.88 -8.06 -25.93
N THR A 35 -16.17 -8.27 -25.71
CA THR A 35 -17.25 -7.71 -26.53
C THR A 35 -17.27 -6.20 -26.31
N ARG A 36 -16.38 -5.49 -27.01
CA ARG A 36 -16.36 -4.03 -26.99
C ARG A 36 -17.70 -3.60 -27.57
N ARG A 37 -18.64 -3.17 -26.73
CA ARG A 37 -19.85 -2.48 -27.17
C ARG A 37 -19.42 -1.12 -27.71
N VAL A 38 -18.94 -1.11 -28.95
CA VAL A 38 -18.58 0.10 -29.70
C VAL A 38 -19.78 0.42 -30.59
N GLY A 39 -20.35 1.61 -30.45
CA GLY A 39 -21.56 2.02 -31.17
C GLY A 39 -22.82 2.09 -30.29
N PRO A 40 -24.03 2.16 -30.88
CA PRO A 40 -25.29 2.48 -30.18
C PRO A 40 -25.71 1.52 -29.06
N ALA A 41 -25.06 0.35 -28.95
CA ALA A 41 -25.20 -0.58 -27.83
C ALA A 41 -24.46 -0.14 -26.54
N ARG A 42 -23.67 0.94 -26.59
CA ARG A 42 -23.02 1.54 -25.42
C ARG A 42 -23.99 2.51 -24.75
N GLY A 43 -24.68 2.03 -23.71
CA GLY A 43 -25.56 2.87 -22.90
C GLY A 43 -24.79 4.03 -22.26
N ARG A 44 -25.40 5.23 -22.23
CA ARG A 44 -24.82 6.46 -21.65
C ARG A 44 -24.41 6.29 -20.18
N SER A 45 -25.06 5.38 -19.45
CA SER A 45 -24.79 5.04 -18.06
C SER A 45 -23.51 4.21 -17.86
N MET A 46 -22.95 3.58 -18.90
CA MET A 46 -21.77 2.70 -18.77
C MET A 46 -20.47 3.46 -18.45
N ASN A 47 -20.46 4.77 -18.67
CA ASN A 47 -19.30 5.64 -18.41
C ASN A 47 -19.52 6.58 -17.20
N LEU A 48 -20.65 6.45 -16.49
CA LEU A 48 -20.97 7.32 -15.36
C LEU A 48 -20.68 6.59 -14.03
N PRO A 49 -20.15 7.29 -13.01
CA PRO A 49 -20.06 6.74 -11.65
C PRO A 49 -21.43 6.26 -11.15
N PHE A 50 -21.44 5.14 -10.43
CA PHE A 50 -22.66 4.60 -9.85
C PHE A 50 -23.06 5.40 -8.61
N GLU A 51 -24.18 6.11 -8.67
CA GLU A 51 -24.80 6.77 -7.51
C GLU A 51 -26.24 6.28 -7.31
N SER A 52 -26.48 4.97 -7.21
CA SER A 52 -27.81 4.40 -6.92
C SER A 52 -28.96 4.89 -7.83
N GLY A 53 -28.64 5.26 -9.07
CA GLY A 53 -29.60 5.74 -10.07
C GLY A 53 -29.77 7.25 -10.18
N ILE A 54 -29.05 8.05 -9.39
CA ILE A 54 -29.00 9.52 -9.55
C ILE A 54 -27.76 9.96 -10.34
N LEU A 55 -27.84 11.15 -10.92
CA LEU A 55 -26.68 11.76 -11.58
C LEU A 55 -25.73 12.31 -10.52
N PRO A 56 -24.41 12.15 -10.70
CA PRO A 56 -23.43 12.70 -9.79
C PRO A 56 -23.59 14.21 -9.63
N VAL A 57 -23.81 14.64 -8.39
CA VAL A 57 -23.98 16.05 -8.02
C VAL A 57 -23.01 16.43 -6.91
N GLY A 58 -22.37 17.59 -7.04
CA GLY A 58 -21.42 18.11 -6.05
C GLY A 58 -19.95 17.82 -6.41
N SER A 59 -19.04 18.18 -5.50
CA SER A 59 -17.61 17.97 -5.68
C SER A 59 -17.16 16.62 -5.12
N ALA A 60 -16.22 15.97 -5.81
CA ALA A 60 -15.60 14.71 -5.36
C ALA A 60 -14.60 14.90 -4.19
N GLN A 61 -14.55 16.08 -3.57
CA GLN A 61 -13.60 16.39 -2.50
C GLN A 61 -14.19 15.99 -1.15
N LEU A 62 -13.85 14.79 -0.69
CA LEU A 62 -14.20 14.31 0.64
C LEU A 62 -13.20 14.81 1.68
N ARG A 63 -13.70 15.25 2.84
CA ARG A 63 -12.87 15.49 4.02
C ARG A 63 -12.60 14.15 4.70
N LEU A 64 -11.43 13.59 4.44
CA LEU A 64 -11.00 12.37 5.12
C LEU A 64 -10.61 12.68 6.57
N PRO A 65 -11.01 11.85 7.55
CA PRO A 65 -10.49 11.90 8.91
C PRO A 65 -8.95 11.86 8.95
N ILE A 66 -8.35 12.56 9.91
CA ILE A 66 -6.89 12.59 10.09
C ILE A 66 -6.29 11.20 10.39
N GLN A 67 -7.09 10.28 10.91
CA GLN A 67 -6.71 8.90 11.26
C GLN A 67 -6.07 8.16 10.08
N TYR A 68 -6.58 8.36 8.86
CA TYR A 68 -6.01 7.76 7.64
C TYR A 68 -4.57 8.23 7.38
N TYR A 69 -4.28 9.51 7.64
CA TYR A 69 -2.94 10.08 7.48
C TYR A 69 -1.98 9.56 8.56
N LEU A 70 -2.44 9.47 9.81
CA LEU A 70 -1.61 8.97 10.92
C LEU A 70 -1.15 7.53 10.68
N ILE A 71 -2.04 6.67 10.17
CA ILE A 71 -1.70 5.28 9.87
C ILE A 71 -0.76 5.19 8.66
N ALA A 72 -0.97 5.99 7.62
CA ALA A 72 -0.05 6.04 6.47
C ALA A 72 1.35 6.52 6.87
N MET A 73 1.44 7.57 7.69
CA MET A 73 2.71 8.10 8.19
C MET A 73 3.42 7.08 9.09
N PHE A 74 2.69 6.42 10.00
CA PHE A 74 3.23 5.36 10.84
C PHE A 74 3.75 4.18 10.01
N PHE A 75 3.01 3.76 8.97
CA PHE A 75 3.45 2.70 8.06
C PHE A 75 4.78 3.05 7.38
N VAL A 76 4.93 4.27 6.86
CA VAL A 76 6.17 4.70 6.21
C VAL A 76 7.36 4.72 7.18
N ILE A 77 7.16 5.22 8.41
CA ILE A 77 8.21 5.24 9.43
C ILE A 77 8.62 3.81 9.80
N PHE A 78 7.64 2.94 10.09
CA PHE A 78 7.88 1.54 10.43
C PHE A 78 8.55 0.76 9.28
N ASP A 79 8.18 1.04 8.03
CA ASP A 79 8.78 0.42 6.85
C ASP A 79 10.27 0.78 6.74
N VAL A 80 10.60 2.07 6.88
CA VAL A 80 12.00 2.54 6.92
C VAL A 80 12.77 1.92 8.09
N GLU A 81 12.15 1.78 9.25
CA GLU A 81 12.76 1.14 10.40
C GLU A 81 13.05 -0.35 10.17
N SER A 82 12.15 -1.05 9.47
CA SER A 82 12.36 -2.44 9.09
C SER A 82 13.55 -2.62 8.13
N VAL A 83 13.77 -1.67 7.22
CA VAL A 83 14.94 -1.67 6.31
C VAL A 83 16.24 -1.60 7.10
N PHE A 84 16.29 -0.85 8.21
CA PHE A 84 17.47 -0.85 9.09
C PHE A 84 17.70 -2.20 9.77
N LEU A 85 16.65 -2.86 10.24
CA LEU A 85 16.74 -4.21 10.80
C LEU A 85 17.24 -5.22 9.76
N PHE A 86 16.71 -5.16 8.54
CA PHE A 86 17.15 -6.02 7.42
C PHE A 86 18.59 -5.75 7.02
N SER A 87 19.03 -4.49 7.01
CA SER A 87 20.40 -4.12 6.67
C SER A 87 21.40 -4.59 7.73
N TRP A 88 20.99 -4.66 9.00
CA TRP A 88 21.80 -5.20 10.09
C TRP A 88 21.84 -6.74 10.11
N ALA A 89 20.77 -7.42 9.67
CA ALA A 89 20.63 -8.87 9.78
C ALA A 89 21.84 -9.69 9.23
N PRO A 90 22.46 -9.34 8.07
CA PRO A 90 23.62 -10.07 7.55
C PRO A 90 24.85 -10.05 8.46
N VAL A 91 25.02 -8.98 9.25
CA VAL A 91 26.19 -8.77 10.13
C VAL A 91 25.86 -9.00 11.61
N ALA A 92 24.68 -9.56 11.91
CA ALA A 92 24.20 -9.73 13.27
C ALA A 92 25.16 -10.57 14.14
N THR A 93 25.79 -11.58 13.57
CA THR A 93 26.77 -12.45 14.25
C THR A 93 28.11 -11.75 14.50
N GLU A 94 28.54 -10.89 13.59
CA GLU A 94 29.81 -10.14 13.68
C GLU A 94 29.71 -8.95 14.64
N ALA A 95 28.53 -8.34 14.74
CA ALA A 95 28.29 -7.17 15.60
C ALA A 95 28.30 -7.51 17.11
N GLY A 96 28.17 -8.79 17.46
CA GLY A 96 28.23 -9.30 18.83
C GLY A 96 27.21 -8.65 19.77
N TRP A 97 27.52 -8.65 21.07
CA TRP A 97 26.60 -8.16 22.11
C TRP A 97 26.27 -6.65 21.99
N ARG A 98 27.20 -5.86 21.46
CA ARG A 98 26.98 -4.42 21.23
C ARG A 98 25.96 -4.18 20.12
N GLY A 99 26.07 -4.91 19.01
CA GLY A 99 25.09 -4.86 17.93
C GLY A 99 23.71 -5.36 18.36
N TYR A 100 23.69 -6.44 19.13
CA TYR A 100 22.44 -6.95 19.72
C TYR A 100 21.76 -5.92 20.62
N GLY A 101 22.51 -5.28 21.53
CA GLY A 101 21.99 -4.21 22.38
C GLY A 101 21.43 -3.03 21.59
N ALA A 102 22.10 -2.62 20.50
CA ALA A 102 21.61 -1.56 19.63
C ALA A 102 20.25 -1.90 18.99
N ILE A 103 20.07 -3.15 18.55
CA ILE A 103 18.81 -3.60 17.93
C ILE A 103 17.69 -3.73 18.96
N VAL A 104 17.98 -4.19 20.17
CA VAL A 104 16.99 -4.22 21.25
C VAL A 104 16.48 -2.81 21.56
N VAL A 105 17.39 -1.83 21.67
CA VAL A 105 17.04 -0.42 21.87
C VAL A 105 16.23 0.11 20.68
N PHE A 106 16.63 -0.23 19.46
CA PHE A 106 15.90 0.17 18.25
C PHE A 106 14.45 -0.37 18.25
N ILE A 107 14.27 -1.67 18.48
CA ILE A 107 12.94 -2.30 18.57
C ILE A 107 12.11 -1.71 19.72
N PHE A 108 12.75 -1.34 20.83
CA PHE A 108 12.06 -0.65 21.92
C PHE A 108 11.46 0.68 21.46
N PHE A 109 12.17 1.47 20.65
CA PHE A 109 11.61 2.70 20.07
C PHE A 109 10.43 2.43 19.13
N LEU A 110 10.49 1.38 18.29
CA LEU A 110 9.37 0.93 17.45
C LEU A 110 8.13 0.64 18.31
N ALA A 111 8.32 -0.16 19.36
CA ALA A 111 7.26 -0.57 20.27
C ALA A 111 6.68 0.64 21.03
N ALA A 112 7.52 1.58 21.47
CA ALA A 112 7.10 2.79 22.15
C ALA A 112 6.29 3.72 21.23
N ALA A 113 6.73 3.91 19.98
CA ALA A 113 6.01 4.70 18.98
C ALA A 113 4.63 4.09 18.67
N LEU A 114 4.56 2.77 18.50
CA LEU A 114 3.31 2.05 18.30
C LEU A 114 2.38 2.16 19.53
N ALA A 115 2.91 1.98 20.73
CA ALA A 115 2.14 2.09 21.97
C ALA A 115 1.59 3.52 22.17
N TYR A 116 2.36 4.54 21.80
CA TYR A 116 1.91 5.94 21.82
C TYR A 116 0.73 6.16 20.87
N LEU A 117 0.88 5.72 19.61
CA LEU A 117 -0.18 5.88 18.61
C LEU A 117 -1.46 5.14 19.00
N TRP A 118 -1.31 3.93 19.55
CA TRP A 118 -2.44 3.14 20.04
C TRP A 118 -3.18 3.84 21.18
N ARG A 119 -2.45 4.37 22.17
CA ARG A 119 -3.06 5.13 23.27
C ARG A 119 -3.73 6.43 22.82
N GLY A 120 -3.24 7.06 21.75
CA GLY A 120 -3.83 8.26 21.16
C GLY A 120 -5.09 8.01 20.34
N GLY A 121 -5.59 6.76 20.24
CA GLY A 121 -6.72 6.41 19.39
C GLY A 121 -6.43 6.54 17.89
N GLY A 122 -5.14 6.59 17.51
CA GLY A 122 -4.73 6.64 16.10
C GLY A 122 -5.08 5.37 15.33
N LEU A 123 -5.35 4.27 16.04
CA LEU A 123 -5.84 3.00 15.51
C LEU A 123 -7.34 2.78 15.69
N ASP A 124 -8.05 3.69 16.36
CA ASP A 124 -9.47 3.52 16.63
C ASP A 124 -10.29 3.82 15.37
N TRP A 125 -10.96 2.80 14.86
CA TRP A 125 -11.82 2.87 13.69
C TRP A 125 -13.28 2.72 14.07
N GLY A 126 -14.10 3.72 13.73
CA GLY A 126 -15.54 3.64 13.88
C GLY A 126 -16.21 5.02 13.88
N PRO A 127 -17.49 5.12 13.50
CA PRO A 127 -18.24 6.36 13.65
C PRO A 127 -18.34 6.70 15.15
N THR A 128 -17.67 7.77 15.59
CA THR A 128 -18.00 8.36 16.89
C THR A 128 -19.39 8.98 16.75
N PRO A 129 -20.40 8.54 17.54
CA PRO A 129 -21.73 9.13 17.46
C PRO A 129 -21.62 10.61 17.78
N ARG A 130 -21.88 11.47 16.78
CA ARG A 130 -22.05 12.89 17.06
C ARG A 130 -23.38 13.02 17.77
N VAL A 131 -23.36 13.12 19.09
CA VAL A 131 -24.53 13.49 19.89
C VAL A 131 -24.97 14.86 19.39
N ARG A 132 -26.04 14.91 18.59
CA ARG A 132 -26.66 16.16 18.19
C ARG A 132 -27.38 16.70 19.44
N PRO A 133 -27.04 17.90 19.94
CA PRO A 133 -27.79 18.48 21.05
C PRO A 133 -29.23 18.67 20.57
N ASP A 134 -30.16 18.08 21.32
CA ASP A 134 -31.58 18.27 21.17
C ASP A 134 -31.88 19.75 21.42
N ARG A 135 -32.34 20.41 20.35
CA ARG A 135 -32.88 21.76 20.47
C ARG A 135 -34.33 21.60 20.90
N GLY A 136 -34.56 21.72 22.21
CA GLY A 136 -35.88 22.02 22.77
C GLY A 136 -36.36 23.42 22.39
#